data_AF-A0A5J4NGA7-F1
#
_entry.id   AF-A0A5J4NGA7-F1
#
_cell.length_a   1.000
_cell.length_b   1.000
_cell.length_c   1.000
_cell.angle_alpha   90.00
_cell.angle_beta   90.00
_cell.angle_gamma   90.00
#
_symmetry.space_group_name_H-M   'P 1'
#
loop_
_entity.id
_entity.type
_entity.pdbx_description
1 polymer ?
#
loop_
_entity_poly.entity_id
_entity_poly.type
_entity_poly.pdbx_seq_one_letter_code
_entity_poly.pdbx_strand_id
1 'polypeptide(L)'
;IPFLLLHFHLLRRPYDCPCPGASCKWLGELEQVMPHLMHHHKSITTLQGEDIVFLATDINLPGAVDWVMMQSCFGHSFMLVLEKQERVPDQIFFALVQLIGTRKQAEQFVYRLELNGHRRRLTWEACPRSIHDGVQSAIGSSDCLVFDLNTAQLFADNGNLGINVTISQVPPRI
;
A
#
# COMPACT_ATOMS: atom_id res chain seq x y z
N ILE A 1 3.09 -37.97 -15.74
CA ILE A 1 2.44 -36.71 -16.17
C ILE A 1 1.46 -36.16 -15.10
N PRO A 2 0.57 -36.94 -14.43
CA PRO A 2 -0.34 -36.36 -13.42
C PRO A 2 0.34 -36.06 -12.06
N PHE A 3 1.40 -36.80 -11.70
CA PHE A 3 2.16 -36.59 -10.46
C PHE A 3 2.99 -35.29 -10.43
N LEU A 4 3.42 -34.79 -11.60
CA LEU A 4 4.16 -33.52 -11.71
C LEU A 4 3.25 -32.31 -11.50
N LEU A 5 1.99 -32.38 -11.93
CA LEU A 5 0.98 -31.33 -11.70
C LEU A 5 0.60 -31.23 -10.22
N LEU A 6 0.50 -32.36 -9.50
CA LEU A 6 0.22 -32.35 -8.06
C LEU A 6 1.39 -31.80 -7.23
N HIS A 7 2.64 -32.08 -7.62
CA HIS A 7 3.83 -31.52 -6.95
C HIS A 7 4.00 -30.01 -7.18
N PHE A 8 3.52 -29.48 -8.30
CA PHE A 8 3.57 -28.05 -8.57
C PHE A 8 2.58 -27.23 -7.72
N HIS A 9 1.42 -27.80 -7.36
CA HIS A 9 0.45 -27.13 -6.49
C HIS A 9 0.85 -27.12 -5.00
N LEU A 10 1.75 -28.00 -4.55
CA LEU A 10 2.20 -28.07 -3.15
C LEU A 10 3.33 -27.10 -2.80
N LEU A 11 3.86 -26.32 -3.76
CA LEU A 11 5.01 -25.44 -3.56
C LEU A 11 4.66 -23.93 -3.48
N ARG A 12 3.40 -23.55 -3.64
CA ARG A 12 2.99 -22.14 -3.55
C ARG A 12 2.40 -21.87 -2.17
N ARG A 13 3.12 -21.07 -1.38
CA ARG A 13 2.60 -20.55 -0.11
C ARG A 13 1.37 -19.68 -0.43
N PRO A 14 0.20 -19.96 0.17
CA PRO A 14 -0.98 -19.12 -0.03
C PRO A 14 -0.73 -17.70 0.48
N TYR A 15 -1.37 -16.73 -0.14
CA TYR A 15 -1.34 -15.33 0.28
C TYR A 15 -2.47 -15.07 1.27
N ASP A 16 -2.13 -14.39 2.36
CA ASP A 16 -3.11 -13.76 3.26
C ASP A 16 -3.80 -12.57 2.57
N CYS A 17 -4.98 -12.18 3.07
CA CYS A 17 -5.62 -10.94 2.63
C CYS A 17 -4.66 -9.76 2.86
N PRO A 18 -4.38 -8.94 1.82
CA PRO A 18 -3.43 -7.83 1.95
C PRO A 18 -4.00 -6.59 2.67
N CYS A 19 -5.30 -6.56 2.98
CA CYS A 19 -5.94 -5.41 3.61
C CYS A 19 -5.43 -5.20 5.05
N PRO A 20 -4.85 -4.04 5.39
CA PRO A 20 -4.47 -3.71 6.77
C PRO A 20 -5.71 -3.60 7.67
N GLY A 21 -5.52 -3.85 8.96
CA GLY A 21 -6.55 -3.71 10.00
C GLY A 21 -7.74 -4.68 9.91
N ALA A 22 -7.89 -5.43 8.81
CA ALA A 22 -9.02 -6.31 8.61
C ALA A 22 -8.87 -7.59 9.43
N SER A 23 -9.91 -7.96 10.18
CA SER A 23 -10.07 -9.32 10.75
C SER A 23 -10.30 -10.40 9.69
N CYS A 24 -9.91 -10.14 8.43
CA CYS A 24 -10.10 -11.01 7.29
C CYS A 24 -9.07 -12.14 7.34
N LYS A 25 -9.55 -13.36 7.52
CA LYS A 25 -8.71 -14.58 7.57
C LYS A 25 -8.66 -15.30 6.21
N TRP A 26 -8.88 -14.57 5.13
CA TRP A 26 -8.88 -15.14 3.79
C TRP A 26 -7.46 -15.57 3.40
N LEU A 27 -7.37 -16.71 2.74
CA LEU A 27 -6.16 -17.32 2.21
C LEU A 27 -6.46 -17.81 0.79
N GLY A 28 -5.54 -17.56 -0.15
CA GLY A 28 -5.69 -18.06 -1.50
C GLY A 28 -4.48 -17.85 -2.39
N GLU A 29 -4.63 -18.18 -3.66
CA GLU A 29 -3.60 -17.96 -4.68
C GLU A 29 -3.53 -16.48 -5.09
N LEU A 30 -2.40 -16.06 -5.65
CA LEU A 30 -2.18 -14.67 -6.08
C LEU A 30 -3.29 -14.15 -7.01
N GLU A 31 -3.73 -14.98 -7.96
CA GLU A 31 -4.78 -14.65 -8.93
C GLU A 31 -6.15 -14.43 -8.29
N GLN A 32 -6.36 -14.97 -7.09
CA GLN A 32 -7.61 -14.87 -6.34
C GLN A 32 -7.65 -13.63 -5.42
N VAL A 33 -6.52 -12.94 -5.22
CA VAL A 33 -6.42 -11.78 -4.32
C VAL A 33 -7.30 -10.63 -4.79
N MET A 34 -7.19 -10.22 -6.07
CA MET A 34 -8.01 -9.14 -6.61
C MET A 34 -9.52 -9.48 -6.60
N PRO A 35 -9.95 -10.66 -7.08
CA PRO A 35 -11.33 -11.09 -6.90
C PRO A 35 -11.79 -11.04 -5.45
N HIS A 36 -10.99 -11.52 -4.50
CA HIS A 36 -11.32 -11.47 -3.08
C HIS A 36 -11.55 -10.03 -2.59
N LEU A 37 -10.63 -9.10 -2.87
CA LEU A 37 -10.75 -7.70 -2.46
C LEU A 37 -12.02 -7.05 -3.06
N MET A 38 -12.30 -7.27 -4.34
CA MET A 38 -13.49 -6.70 -4.99
C MET A 38 -14.81 -7.23 -4.42
N HIS A 39 -14.86 -8.49 -3.98
CA HIS A 39 -16.09 -9.09 -3.48
C HIS A 39 -16.31 -8.84 -1.98
N HIS A 40 -15.24 -8.89 -1.18
CA HIS A 40 -15.31 -8.84 0.28
C HIS A 40 -14.91 -7.49 0.88
N HIS A 41 -14.14 -6.67 0.16
CA HIS A 41 -13.67 -5.35 0.60
C HIS A 41 -14.19 -4.23 -0.33
N LYS A 42 -15.50 -4.21 -0.55
CA LYS A 42 -16.19 -3.29 -1.49
C LYS A 42 -16.00 -1.80 -1.18
N SER A 43 -15.59 -1.46 0.04
CA SER A 43 -15.29 -0.08 0.44
C SER A 43 -13.96 0.42 -0.13
N ILE A 44 -13.07 -0.47 -0.58
CA ILE A 44 -11.79 -0.07 -1.13
C ILE A 44 -12.03 0.48 -2.55
N THR A 45 -11.87 1.80 -2.67
CA THR A 45 -12.00 2.50 -3.94
C THR A 45 -10.81 2.16 -4.84
N THR A 46 -11.06 1.96 -6.13
CA THR A 46 -10.00 1.76 -7.14
C THR A 46 -9.93 2.95 -8.07
N LEU A 47 -8.76 3.57 -8.20
CA LEU A 47 -8.47 4.63 -9.16
C LEU A 47 -7.58 4.11 -10.30
N GLN A 48 -7.79 4.64 -11.51
CA GLN A 48 -7.00 4.32 -12.69
C GLN A 48 -5.99 5.43 -12.97
N GLY A 49 -4.81 5.06 -13.44
CA GLY A 49 -3.74 6.00 -13.81
C GLY A 49 -2.51 5.87 -12.92
N GLU A 50 -1.36 6.25 -13.47
CA GLU A 50 -0.07 6.18 -12.79
C GLU A 50 0.20 7.34 -11.85
N ASP A 51 -0.50 8.47 -11.99
CA ASP A 51 -0.40 9.65 -11.14
C ASP A 51 -1.77 10.04 -10.59
N ILE A 52 -1.96 9.88 -9.28
CA ILE A 52 -3.25 10.09 -8.60
C ILE A 52 -3.05 10.80 -7.26
N VAL A 53 -4.16 11.22 -6.65
CA VAL A 53 -4.19 11.74 -5.27
C VAL A 53 -4.91 10.75 -4.37
N PHE A 54 -4.21 10.22 -3.38
CA PHE A 54 -4.77 9.43 -2.30
C PHE A 54 -5.18 10.36 -1.15
N LEU A 55 -6.48 10.54 -0.95
CA LEU A 55 -7.04 11.41 0.08
C LEU A 55 -7.39 10.62 1.34
N ALA A 56 -6.63 10.84 2.42
CA ALA A 56 -6.96 10.34 3.74
C ALA A 56 -7.84 11.37 4.48
N THR A 57 -9.10 11.01 4.70
CA THR A 57 -10.07 11.89 5.36
C THR A 57 -10.00 11.80 6.87
N ASP A 58 -10.12 12.95 7.54
CA ASP A 58 -10.15 13.08 9.00
C ASP A 58 -8.99 12.37 9.71
N ILE A 59 -7.76 12.81 9.43
CA ILE A 59 -6.54 12.23 10.03
C ILE A 59 -6.46 12.40 11.56
N ASN A 60 -7.33 13.23 12.13
CA ASN A 60 -7.40 13.56 13.55
C ASN A 60 -8.26 12.59 14.37
N LEU A 61 -8.93 11.62 13.74
CA LEU A 61 -9.72 10.61 14.44
C LEU A 61 -8.93 9.95 15.59
N PRO A 62 -9.47 9.80 16.81
CA PRO A 62 -8.74 9.16 17.89
C PRO A 62 -8.46 7.68 17.58
N GLY A 63 -7.38 7.12 18.13
CA GLY A 63 -7.05 5.71 17.96
C GLY A 63 -6.17 5.39 16.74
N ALA A 64 -5.88 4.09 16.59
CA ALA A 64 -5.26 3.56 15.39
C ALA A 64 -6.29 3.50 14.24
N VAL A 65 -5.91 4.00 13.07
CA VAL A 65 -6.78 4.11 11.89
C VAL A 65 -6.00 3.79 10.63
N ASP A 66 -6.61 3.03 9.73
CA ASP A 66 -6.05 2.66 8.44
C ASP A 66 -6.86 3.28 7.30
N TRP A 67 -6.18 3.91 6.35
CA TRP A 67 -6.74 4.30 5.06
C TRP A 67 -6.15 3.43 3.97
N VAL A 68 -7.02 2.93 3.09
CA VAL A 68 -6.64 2.01 2.01
C VAL A 68 -7.30 2.42 0.70
N MET A 69 -6.53 2.41 -0.37
CA MET A 69 -7.02 2.63 -1.73
C MET A 69 -6.30 1.70 -2.71
N MET A 70 -6.97 1.31 -3.78
CA MET A 70 -6.34 0.62 -4.90
C MET A 70 -6.01 1.61 -6.02
N GLN A 71 -4.81 1.51 -6.57
CA GLN A 71 -4.38 2.20 -7.79
C GLN A 71 -4.10 1.15 -8.87
N SER A 72 -4.58 1.39 -10.08
CA SER A 72 -4.41 0.48 -11.22
C SER A 72 -3.71 1.20 -12.37
N CYS A 73 -2.54 0.72 -12.75
CA CYS A 73 -1.72 1.24 -13.85
C CYS A 73 -0.77 0.16 -14.38
N PHE A 74 -0.29 0.31 -15.61
CA PHE A 74 0.62 -0.65 -16.27
C PHE A 74 0.14 -2.11 -16.27
N GLY A 75 -1.18 -2.36 -16.20
CA GLY A 75 -1.74 -3.71 -16.10
C GLY A 75 -1.59 -4.37 -14.72
N HIS A 76 -1.20 -3.61 -13.70
CA HIS A 76 -1.02 -4.07 -12.34
C HIS A 76 -1.90 -3.29 -11.36
N SER A 77 -2.17 -3.89 -10.21
CA SER A 77 -2.89 -3.26 -9.10
C SER A 77 -1.96 -3.05 -7.92
N PHE A 78 -2.00 -1.85 -7.37
CA PHE A 78 -1.19 -1.40 -6.25
C PHE A 78 -2.10 -0.98 -5.10
N MET A 79 -1.85 -1.52 -3.91
CA MET A 79 -2.54 -1.13 -2.69
C MET A 79 -1.75 0.00 -2.03
N LEU A 80 -2.42 1.12 -1.84
CA LEU A 80 -1.93 2.29 -1.11
C LEU A 80 -2.40 2.18 0.33
N VAL A 81 -1.47 2.29 1.26
CA VAL A 81 -1.77 2.18 2.69
C VAL A 81 -1.24 3.41 3.41
N LEU A 82 -2.08 4.02 4.23
CA LEU A 82 -1.69 4.95 5.28
C LEU A 82 -2.18 4.36 6.60
N GLU A 83 -1.26 3.93 7.45
CA GLU A 83 -1.54 3.39 8.79
C GLU A 83 -1.16 4.41 9.84
N LYS A 84 -2.08 4.73 10.75
CA LYS A 84 -1.80 5.56 11.93
C LYS A 84 -1.71 4.68 13.17
N GLN A 85 -0.58 4.75 13.85
CA GLN A 85 -0.32 4.07 15.12
C GLN A 85 -0.28 5.07 16.28
N GLU A 86 -0.91 4.72 17.39
CA GLU A 86 -0.72 5.41 18.67
C GLU A 86 0.53 4.88 19.36
N ARG A 87 1.57 5.72 19.45
CA ARG A 87 2.83 5.42 20.15
C ARG A 87 3.05 6.46 21.23
N VAL A 88 2.48 6.24 22.41
CA VAL A 88 2.51 7.20 23.54
C VAL A 88 3.90 7.84 23.71
N PRO A 89 4.05 9.17 23.62
CA PRO A 89 2.98 10.21 23.55
C PRO A 89 2.53 10.60 22.13
N ASP A 90 3.14 10.06 21.09
CA ASP A 90 3.00 10.49 19.70
C ASP A 90 1.97 9.66 18.90
N GLN A 91 1.49 10.24 17.80
CA GLN A 91 0.77 9.51 16.75
C GLN A 91 1.65 9.50 15.51
N ILE A 92 1.98 8.31 15.02
CA ILE A 92 2.89 8.10 13.90
C ILE A 92 2.12 7.54 12.71
N PHE A 93 2.34 8.13 11.55
CA PHE A 93 1.79 7.70 10.28
C PHE A 93 2.85 6.94 9.48
N PHE A 94 2.42 5.86 8.84
CA PHE A 94 3.22 5.04 7.94
C PHE A 94 2.51 4.94 6.59
N ALA A 95 3.13 5.47 5.54
CA ALA A 95 2.58 5.45 4.19
C ALA A 95 3.46 4.62 3.24
N LEU A 96 2.86 3.67 2.54
CA LEU A 96 3.57 2.77 1.62
C LEU A 96 2.67 2.30 0.46
N VAL A 97 3.32 1.71 -0.53
CA VAL A 97 2.67 1.10 -1.69
C VAL A 97 3.04 -0.37 -1.78
N GLN A 98 2.04 -1.22 -1.98
CA GLN A 98 2.22 -2.65 -2.24
C GLN A 98 1.73 -3.01 -3.64
N LEU A 99 2.50 -3.80 -4.37
CA LEU A 99 2.06 -4.46 -5.59
C LEU A 99 1.31 -5.75 -5.26
N ILE A 100 0.11 -5.90 -5.81
CA ILE A 100 -0.59 -7.19 -5.89
C ILE A 100 0.10 -8.05 -6.95
N GLY A 101 1.20 -8.67 -6.56
CA GLY A 101 2.11 -9.37 -7.46
C GLY A 101 3.32 -9.93 -6.72
N THR A 102 4.23 -10.53 -7.48
CA THR A 102 5.47 -11.12 -6.97
C THR A 102 6.56 -10.08 -6.68
N ARG A 103 7.57 -10.43 -5.88
CA ARG A 103 8.76 -9.58 -5.62
C ARG A 103 9.47 -9.16 -6.92
N LYS A 104 9.65 -10.10 -7.85
CA LYS A 104 10.29 -9.82 -9.15
C LYS A 104 9.51 -8.81 -9.99
N GLN A 105 8.18 -8.83 -9.93
CA GLN A 105 7.35 -7.82 -10.59
C GLN A 105 7.46 -6.47 -9.87
N ALA A 106 7.48 -6.47 -8.54
CA ALA A 106 7.62 -5.26 -7.74
C ALA A 106 8.93 -4.50 -8.03
N GLU A 107 10.03 -5.21 -8.26
CA GLU A 107 11.33 -4.65 -8.66
C GLU A 107 11.31 -3.89 -10.00
N GLN A 108 10.25 -4.05 -10.80
CA GLN A 108 10.10 -3.35 -12.09
C GLN A 108 9.46 -1.97 -11.94
N PHE A 109 9.10 -1.56 -10.73
CA PHE A 109 8.41 -0.30 -10.47
C PHE A 109 9.08 0.51 -9.37
N VAL A 110 8.88 1.82 -9.41
CA VAL A 110 9.18 2.75 -8.32
C VAL A 110 7.91 3.55 -8.06
N TYR A 111 7.55 3.72 -6.79
CA TYR A 111 6.50 4.63 -6.38
C TYR A 111 7.12 5.87 -5.72
N ARG A 112 6.44 7.00 -5.88
CA ARG A 112 6.70 8.25 -5.17
C ARG A 112 5.46 8.63 -4.38
N LEU A 113 5.63 8.87 -3.09
CA LEU A 113 4.64 9.52 -2.23
C LEU A 113 5.08 10.95 -1.98
N GLU A 114 4.17 11.90 -2.14
CA GLU A 114 4.47 13.31 -1.96
C GLU A 114 3.35 14.02 -1.19
N LEU A 115 3.73 14.67 -0.08
CA LEU A 115 2.89 15.58 0.66
C LEU A 115 3.24 17.01 0.24
N ASN A 116 2.24 17.78 -0.17
CA ASN A 116 2.41 19.16 -0.60
C ASN A 116 1.66 20.11 0.32
N GLY A 117 2.36 21.14 0.79
CA GLY A 117 1.79 22.18 1.64
C GLY A 117 2.32 23.55 1.24
N HIS A 118 1.89 24.59 1.94
CA HIS A 118 2.32 25.95 1.60
C HIS A 118 3.85 26.08 1.71
N ARG A 119 4.49 26.24 0.54
CA ARG A 119 5.95 26.38 0.33
C ARG A 119 6.78 25.23 0.92
N ARG A 120 6.19 24.04 1.04
CA ARG A 120 6.86 22.86 1.62
C ARG A 120 6.42 21.60 0.89
N ARG A 121 7.32 20.63 0.86
CA ARG A 121 7.12 19.34 0.22
C ARG A 121 7.89 18.27 0.99
N LEU A 122 7.24 17.15 1.25
CA LEU A 122 7.87 15.94 1.76
C LEU A 122 7.69 14.83 0.71
N THR A 123 8.78 14.18 0.33
CA THR A 123 8.78 13.18 -0.74
C THR A 123 9.49 11.91 -0.28
N TRP A 124 8.91 10.76 -0.62
CA TRP A 124 9.51 9.44 -0.44
C TRP A 124 9.41 8.65 -1.73
N GLU A 125 10.51 8.01 -2.14
CA GLU A 125 10.57 7.16 -3.32
C GLU A 125 11.18 5.81 -2.97
N ALA A 126 10.51 4.73 -3.38
CA ALA A 126 10.98 3.37 -3.15
C ALA A 126 10.38 2.38 -4.16
N CYS A 127 10.90 1.15 -4.19
CA CYS A 127 10.24 0.06 -4.90
C CYS A 127 8.98 -0.37 -4.12
N PRO A 128 7.84 -0.63 -4.78
CA PRO A 128 6.66 -1.14 -4.09
C PRO A 128 6.96 -2.49 -3.46
N ARG A 129 6.35 -2.79 -2.31
CA ARG A 129 6.49 -4.12 -1.70
C ARG A 129 5.59 -5.13 -2.38
N SER A 130 6.01 -6.37 -2.51
CA SER A 130 5.07 -7.45 -2.89
C SER A 130 4.16 -7.75 -1.72
N ILE A 131 2.89 -8.08 -1.99
CA ILE A 131 1.99 -8.62 -0.95
C ILE A 131 2.54 -9.88 -0.26
N HIS A 132 3.51 -10.56 -0.86
CA HIS A 132 4.20 -11.69 -0.24
C HIS A 132 4.90 -11.32 1.08
N ASP A 133 5.37 -10.07 1.20
CA ASP A 133 6.13 -9.59 2.35
C ASP A 133 5.24 -9.03 3.46
N GLY A 134 3.98 -8.71 3.12
CA GLY A 134 3.04 -8.03 4.00
C GLY A 134 3.42 -6.57 4.30
N VAL A 135 2.47 -5.81 4.84
CA VAL A 135 2.67 -4.40 5.22
C VAL A 135 3.54 -4.28 6.48
N GLN A 136 3.29 -5.15 7.46
CA GLN A 136 3.85 -5.05 8.81
C GLN A 136 5.38 -5.19 8.85
N SER A 137 5.98 -5.91 7.90
CA SER A 137 7.44 -6.00 7.78
C SER A 137 8.08 -4.64 7.45
N ALA A 138 7.46 -3.87 6.53
CA ALA A 138 7.93 -2.54 6.16
C ALA A 138 7.73 -1.53 7.30
N ILE A 139 6.57 -1.57 7.97
CA ILE A 139 6.29 -0.70 9.11
C ILE A 139 7.22 -0.98 10.29
N GLY A 140 7.44 -2.26 10.62
CA GLY A 140 8.33 -2.67 11.72
C GLY A 140 9.79 -2.25 11.51
N SER A 141 10.24 -2.16 10.26
CA SER A 141 11.59 -1.69 9.89
C SER A 141 11.67 -0.21 9.52
N SER A 142 10.53 0.50 9.52
CA SER A 142 10.42 1.89 9.04
C SER A 142 10.94 2.09 7.60
N ASP A 143 10.77 1.07 6.74
CA ASP A 143 11.09 1.13 5.31
C ASP A 143 9.87 1.58 4.51
N CYS A 144 9.42 2.80 4.82
CA CYS A 144 8.30 3.50 4.21
C CYS A 144 8.33 5.00 4.56
N LEU A 145 7.39 5.79 4.05
CA LEU A 145 7.26 7.19 4.45
C LEU A 145 6.69 7.25 5.88
N VAL A 146 7.46 7.81 6.80
CA VAL A 146 7.09 7.94 8.22
C VAL A 146 7.04 9.41 8.62
N PHE A 147 5.97 9.82 9.30
CA PHE A 147 5.83 11.18 9.84
C PHE A 147 4.89 11.20 11.05
N ASP A 148 5.04 12.21 11.92
CA ASP A 148 4.18 12.39 13.09
C ASP A 148 2.93 13.23 12.76
N LEU A 149 1.98 13.30 13.70
CA LEU A 149 0.79 14.13 13.55
C LEU A 149 1.10 15.60 13.31
N ASN A 150 2.12 16.15 14.00
CA ASN A 150 2.51 17.55 13.81
C ASN A 150 2.91 17.81 12.36
N THR A 151 3.72 16.93 11.78
CA THR A 151 4.10 16.98 10.37
C THR A 151 2.88 16.83 9.47
N ALA A 152 1.98 15.89 9.75
CA ALA A 152 0.76 15.70 8.96
C ALA A 152 -0.10 16.98 8.90
N GLN A 153 -0.24 17.70 10.02
CA GLN A 153 -0.99 18.97 10.07
C GLN A 153 -0.41 20.07 9.18
N LEU A 154 0.90 20.04 8.88
CA LEU A 154 1.54 21.01 7.99
C LEU A 154 1.13 20.83 6.52
N PHE A 155 0.59 19.66 6.17
CA PHE A 155 0.20 19.26 4.82
C PHE A 155 -1.32 19.04 4.68
N ALA A 156 -2.04 18.87 5.78
CA ALA A 156 -3.48 18.65 5.75
C ALA A 156 -4.27 19.94 5.49
N ASP A 157 -5.41 19.81 4.81
CA ASP A 157 -6.39 20.86 4.63
C ASP A 157 -7.74 20.39 5.21
N ASN A 158 -8.30 21.16 6.14
CA ASN A 158 -9.53 20.84 6.86
C ASN A 158 -9.56 19.40 7.44
N GLY A 159 -8.42 18.94 7.97
CA GLY A 159 -8.27 17.60 8.54
C GLY A 159 -8.12 16.46 7.52
N ASN A 160 -8.07 16.78 6.22
CA ASN A 160 -7.83 15.79 5.17
C ASN A 160 -6.39 15.89 4.66
N LEU A 161 -5.73 14.75 4.50
CA LEU A 161 -4.36 14.68 3.99
C LEU A 161 -4.38 14.15 2.54
N GLY A 162 -3.98 14.99 1.59
CA GLY A 162 -3.76 14.59 0.21
C GLY A 162 -2.34 14.09 0.01
N ILE A 163 -2.20 12.85 -0.46
CA ILE A 163 -0.91 12.25 -0.81
C ILE A 163 -0.88 12.07 -2.32
N ASN A 164 0.01 12.77 -3.01
CA ASN A 164 0.25 12.51 -4.42
C ASN A 164 1.00 11.18 -4.55
N VAL A 165 0.47 10.28 -5.37
CA VAL A 165 1.03 8.96 -5.60
C VAL A 165 1.32 8.78 -7.07
N THR A 166 2.60 8.71 -7.39
CA THR A 166 3.08 8.45 -8.75
C THR A 166 3.74 7.07 -8.80
N ILE A 167 3.35 6.23 -9.75
CA ILE A 167 3.98 4.94 -10.03
C ILE A 167 4.68 5.03 -11.38
N SER A 168 5.90 4.52 -11.47
CA SER A 168 6.68 4.52 -12.70
C SER A 168 7.37 3.18 -12.90
N GLN A 169 7.61 2.81 -14.15
CA GLN A 169 8.42 1.63 -14.49
C GLN A 169 9.91 1.98 -14.35
N VAL A 170 10.68 1.05 -13.78
CA VAL A 170 12.15 1.16 -13.75
C VAL A 170 12.66 0.96 -15.18
N PRO A 171 13.48 1.88 -15.72
CA PRO A 171 14.09 1.69 -17.03
C PRO A 171 14.89 0.38 -17.06
N PRO A 172 14.87 -0.39 -18.16
CA PRO A 172 15.74 -1.55 -18.29
C PRO A 172 17.20 -1.12 -18.11
N ARG A 173 17.93 -1.84 -17.25
CA ARG A 173 19.39 -1.64 -17.13
C ARG A 173 20.01 -2.03 -18.48
N ILE A 174 20.60 -1.04 -19.17
CA ILE A 174 21.40 -1.22 -20.40
C ILE A 174 22.73 -1.88 -20.04
#